data_AF-M5AV78-F1
#
_entry.id   AF-M5AV78-F1
#
_cell.length_a   1.000
_cell.length_b   1.000
_cell.length_c   1.000
_cell.angle_alpha   90.00
_cell.angle_beta   90.00
_cell.angle_gamma   90.00
#
_symmetry.space_group_name_H-M   'P 1'
#
loop_
_entity.id
_entity.type
_entity.pdbx_description
1 polymer ?
#
loop_
_entity_poly.entity_id
_entity_poly.type
_entity_poly.pdbx_seq_one_letter_code
_entity_poly.pdbx_strand_id
1 'polypeptide(L)'
;GGVGFTQYATAAYTDNILDEFTYYGMDYVKDKYGVDYKNPSPAKLVKPTQEVVNDIATEVNLNGMEQYEQYPTMMEDHFGGSQRASVLAASCGITTSIATGNSNAGLNAWYLSMLMHKEGWSRLGFFGYDLQDQCGSANSLSMEPDRGLIGELRGPNYPNYAM
;
A
#
# COMPACT_ATOMS: atom_id res chain seq x y z
N GLY A 1 23.82 -0.61 7.66
CA GLY A 1 24.73 -0.87 8.80
C GLY A 1 24.76 0.34 9.71
N GLY A 2 25.51 0.32 10.83
CA GLY A 2 25.47 1.38 11.84
C GLY A 2 24.18 1.35 12.66
N VAL A 3 23.65 2.52 13.06
CA VAL A 3 22.37 2.64 13.78
C VAL A 3 21.22 1.92 13.05
N GLY A 4 21.21 1.98 11.72
CA GLY A 4 20.30 1.20 10.88
C GLY A 4 18.90 1.80 10.75
N PHE A 5 17.92 0.94 10.47
CA PHE A 5 16.58 1.33 10.01
C PHE A 5 15.46 0.81 10.92
N THR A 6 15.72 0.73 12.24
CA THR A 6 14.79 0.14 13.20
C THR A 6 13.39 0.74 13.10
N GLN A 7 13.27 2.08 13.16
CA GLN A 7 11.97 2.74 13.19
C GLN A 7 11.29 2.85 11.81
N TYR A 8 12.06 2.68 10.72
CA TYR A 8 11.45 2.47 9.40
C TYR A 8 10.65 1.16 9.36
N ALA A 9 11.15 0.12 10.04
CA ALA A 9 10.49 -1.18 10.09
C ALA A 9 9.40 -1.22 11.17
N THR A 10 9.66 -0.73 12.39
CA THR A 10 8.69 -0.83 13.51
C THR A 10 7.35 -0.19 13.18
N ALA A 11 7.33 0.90 12.41
CA ALA A 11 6.09 1.54 11.98
C ALA A 11 5.09 0.59 11.28
N ALA A 12 5.57 -0.51 10.68
CA ALA A 12 4.73 -1.50 10.02
C ALA A 12 4.31 -2.66 10.92
N TYR A 13 4.73 -2.72 12.19
CA TYR A 13 4.39 -3.81 13.12
C TYR A 13 4.25 -3.39 14.59
N THR A 14 4.23 -2.10 14.90
CA THR A 14 3.96 -1.57 16.24
C THR A 14 2.72 -0.70 16.24
N ASP A 15 2.17 -0.50 17.43
CA ASP A 15 1.11 0.49 17.73
C ASP A 15 -0.23 0.28 16.98
N ASN A 16 -0.37 -0.85 16.27
CA ASN A 16 -1.55 -1.29 15.51
C ASN A 16 -2.03 -0.28 14.45
N ILE A 17 -1.18 0.66 14.03
CA ILE A 17 -1.59 1.70 13.07
C ILE A 17 -1.84 1.09 11.69
N LEU A 18 -0.94 0.21 11.22
CA LEU A 18 -1.14 -0.51 9.97
C LEU A 18 -2.34 -1.46 10.04
N ASP A 19 -2.49 -2.15 11.17
CA ASP A 19 -3.59 -3.06 11.43
C ASP A 19 -4.93 -2.33 11.30
N GLU A 20 -5.09 -1.19 11.97
CA GLU A 20 -6.32 -0.39 11.94
C GLU A 20 -6.73 0.00 10.51
N PHE A 21 -5.79 0.53 9.72
CA PHE A 21 -6.09 0.94 8.34
C PHE A 21 -6.41 -0.26 7.45
N THR A 22 -5.75 -1.39 7.69
CA THR A 22 -5.99 -2.61 6.92
C THR A 22 -7.35 -3.21 7.28
N TYR A 23 -7.72 -3.24 8.57
CA TYR A 23 -9.04 -3.70 9.01
C TYR A 23 -10.17 -2.80 8.53
N TYR A 24 -9.97 -1.48 8.52
CA TYR A 24 -10.90 -0.55 7.85
C TYR A 24 -11.11 -0.94 6.37
N GLY A 25 -10.03 -1.17 5.63
CA GLY A 25 -10.10 -1.64 4.25
C GLY A 25 -10.83 -2.98 4.10
N MET A 26 -10.62 -3.91 5.04
CA MET A 26 -11.32 -5.20 5.07
C MET A 26 -12.82 -5.07 5.29
N ASP A 27 -13.24 -4.19 6.18
CA ASP A 27 -14.67 -3.94 6.40
C ASP A 27 -15.28 -3.23 5.17
N TYR A 28 -14.56 -2.28 4.56
CA TYR A 28 -14.98 -1.62 3.33
C TYR A 28 -15.21 -2.60 2.16
N VAL A 29 -14.26 -3.50 1.88
CA VAL A 29 -14.41 -4.46 0.78
C VAL A 29 -15.46 -5.52 1.07
N LYS A 30 -15.69 -5.85 2.35
CA LYS A 30 -16.77 -6.72 2.76
C LYS A 30 -18.13 -6.07 2.49
N ASP A 31 -18.31 -4.82 2.89
CA ASP A 31 -19.59 -4.12 2.75
C ASP A 31 -19.90 -3.78 1.29
N LYS A 32 -18.90 -3.33 0.52
CA LYS A 32 -19.10 -2.89 -0.87
C LYS A 32 -19.06 -4.03 -1.88
N TYR A 33 -18.14 -4.97 -1.73
CA TYR A 33 -17.88 -6.03 -2.72
C TYR A 33 -18.32 -7.43 -2.24
N GLY A 34 -18.72 -7.58 -0.97
CA GLY A 34 -19.11 -8.88 -0.42
C GLY A 34 -17.93 -9.82 -0.19
N VAL A 35 -16.69 -9.30 -0.14
CA VAL A 35 -15.48 -10.10 0.13
C VAL A 35 -15.29 -10.20 1.64
N ASP A 36 -15.64 -11.35 2.22
CA ASP A 36 -15.42 -11.60 3.65
C ASP A 36 -14.06 -12.25 3.89
N TYR A 37 -13.10 -11.49 4.41
CA TYR A 37 -11.77 -12.00 4.74
C TYR A 37 -11.79 -13.10 5.82
N LYS A 38 -12.84 -13.17 6.66
CA LYS A 38 -13.01 -14.22 7.67
C LYS A 38 -13.52 -15.53 7.06
N ASN A 39 -14.16 -15.47 5.89
CA ASN A 39 -14.72 -16.60 5.17
C ASN A 39 -14.27 -16.56 3.70
N PRO A 40 -12.96 -16.74 3.43
CA PRO A 40 -12.40 -16.56 2.11
C PRO A 40 -12.99 -17.56 1.11
N SER A 41 -13.40 -17.06 -0.05
CA SER A 41 -13.95 -17.86 -1.14
C SER A 41 -13.44 -17.36 -2.49
N PRO A 42 -12.79 -18.20 -3.32
CA PRO A 42 -12.36 -17.80 -4.67
C PRO A 42 -13.51 -17.29 -5.55
N ALA A 43 -14.74 -17.77 -5.31
CA ALA A 43 -15.92 -17.35 -6.07
C ALA A 43 -16.42 -15.94 -5.74
N LYS A 44 -15.92 -15.35 -4.64
CA LYS A 44 -16.29 -14.02 -4.16
C LYS A 44 -15.26 -12.94 -4.50
N LEU A 45 -14.11 -13.32 -5.07
CA LEU A 45 -13.07 -12.38 -5.46
C LEU A 45 -13.57 -11.42 -6.54
N VAL A 46 -13.15 -10.17 -6.41
CA VAL A 46 -13.47 -9.11 -7.38
C VAL A 46 -12.50 -9.20 -8.54
N LYS A 47 -13.00 -8.96 -9.77
CA LYS A 47 -12.13 -8.91 -10.95
C LYS A 47 -11.09 -7.78 -10.79
N PRO A 48 -9.78 -8.03 -11.00
CA PRO A 48 -8.74 -7.02 -10.85
C PRO A 48 -8.76 -6.03 -12.02
N THR A 49 -9.58 -4.97 -11.93
CA THR A 49 -9.63 -3.88 -12.90
C THR A 49 -9.06 -2.59 -12.30
N GLN A 50 -8.64 -1.65 -13.15
CA GLN A 50 -8.15 -0.35 -12.68
C GLN A 50 -9.22 0.42 -11.87
N GLU A 51 -10.50 0.25 -12.21
CA GLU A 51 -11.60 0.86 -11.45
C GLU A 51 -11.67 0.34 -10.01
N VAL A 52 -11.50 -0.97 -9.81
CA VAL A 52 -11.46 -1.58 -8.47
C VAL A 52 -10.23 -1.14 -7.70
N VAL A 53 -9.07 -1.06 -8.36
CA VAL A 53 -7.84 -0.52 -7.75
C VAL A 53 -8.03 0.94 -7.33
N ASN A 54 -8.57 1.78 -8.23
CA ASN A 54 -8.82 3.19 -7.93
C ASN A 54 -9.78 3.34 -6.76
N ASP A 55 -10.85 2.55 -6.72
CA ASP A 55 -11.84 2.63 -5.65
C ASP A 55 -11.27 2.25 -4.28
N ILE A 56 -10.71 1.04 -4.17
CA ILE A 56 -10.21 0.52 -2.89
C ILE A 56 -9.02 1.35 -2.39
N ALA A 57 -8.04 1.63 -3.26
CA ALA A 57 -6.86 2.36 -2.84
C ALA A 57 -7.19 3.81 -2.45
N THR A 58 -8.10 4.48 -3.17
CA THR A 58 -8.48 5.87 -2.84
C THR A 58 -9.16 5.91 -1.48
N GLU A 59 -10.15 5.05 -1.25
CA GLU A 59 -10.89 5.01 0.01
C GLU A 59 -9.97 4.73 1.21
N VAL A 60 -9.18 3.66 1.14
CA VAL A 60 -8.30 3.24 2.25
C VAL A 60 -7.20 4.27 2.49
N ASN A 61 -6.65 4.87 1.43
CA ASN A 61 -5.61 5.88 1.58
C ASN A 61 -6.15 7.17 2.21
N LEU A 62 -7.32 7.65 1.76
CA LEU A 62 -7.95 8.84 2.33
C LEU A 62 -8.28 8.64 3.80
N ASN A 63 -8.88 7.49 4.15
CA ASN A 63 -9.14 7.15 5.55
C ASN A 63 -7.86 7.19 6.39
N GLY A 64 -6.80 6.50 5.96
CA GLY A 64 -5.54 6.48 6.71
C GLY A 64 -4.89 7.87 6.83
N MET A 65 -4.94 8.70 5.79
CA MET A 65 -4.46 10.09 5.85
C MET A 65 -5.27 10.90 6.86
N GLU A 66 -6.59 10.79 6.83
CA GLU A 66 -7.48 11.45 7.80
C GLU A 66 -7.19 10.99 9.23
N GLN A 67 -6.89 9.70 9.47
CA GLN A 67 -6.51 9.20 10.80
C GLN A 67 -5.25 9.89 11.33
N TYR A 68 -4.20 10.03 10.51
CA TYR A 68 -3.00 10.78 10.91
C TYR A 68 -3.31 12.26 11.19
N GLU A 69 -4.22 12.88 10.44
CA GLU A 69 -4.61 14.28 10.65
C GLU A 69 -5.48 14.48 11.91
N GLN A 70 -6.39 13.54 12.18
CA GLN A 70 -7.30 13.58 13.32
C GLN A 70 -6.59 13.25 14.65
N TYR A 71 -5.57 12.40 14.61
CA TYR A 71 -4.82 11.96 15.79
C TYR A 71 -3.37 12.43 15.72
N PRO A 72 -3.04 13.63 16.26
CA PRO A 72 -1.68 14.15 16.25
C PRO A 72 -0.63 13.22 16.86
N THR A 73 -1.03 12.41 17.85
CA THR A 73 -0.15 11.39 18.46
C THR A 73 0.28 10.32 17.46
N MET A 74 -0.58 9.95 16.51
CA MET A 74 -0.25 9.02 15.43
C MET A 74 0.72 9.65 14.43
N MET A 75 0.55 10.95 14.12
CA MET A 75 1.48 11.69 13.27
C MET A 75 2.84 11.88 13.93
N GLU A 76 2.88 12.03 15.25
CA GLU A 76 4.12 12.11 16.04
C GLU A 76 4.82 10.75 16.17
N ASP A 77 4.06 9.67 16.37
CA ASP A 77 4.60 8.30 16.43
C ASP A 77 5.28 7.91 15.11
N HIS A 78 4.55 8.05 14.00
CA HIS A 78 5.11 7.95 12.66
C HIS A 78 5.63 9.31 12.16
N PHE A 79 6.57 9.90 12.89
CA PHE A 79 7.14 11.22 12.57
C PHE A 79 7.78 11.30 11.17
N GLY A 80 8.36 10.20 10.71
CA GLY A 80 9.01 10.09 9.40
C GLY A 80 8.00 9.90 8.28
N GLY A 81 8.09 10.71 7.22
CA GLY A 81 7.21 10.59 6.06
C GLY A 81 7.19 9.20 5.41
N SER A 82 8.36 8.55 5.33
CA SER A 82 8.49 7.18 4.81
C SER A 82 7.80 6.12 5.66
N GLN A 83 7.68 6.32 6.97
CA GLN A 83 6.92 5.41 7.83
C GLN A 83 5.44 5.48 7.44
N ARG A 84 4.89 6.70 7.40
CA ARG A 84 3.50 6.93 6.98
C ARG A 84 3.22 6.44 5.57
N ALA A 85 4.11 6.73 4.63
CA ALA A 85 3.99 6.31 3.24
C ALA A 85 3.93 4.78 3.10
N SER A 86 4.82 4.07 3.81
CA SER A 86 4.84 2.60 3.82
C SER A 86 3.54 2.03 4.39
N VAL A 87 3.07 2.60 5.51
CA VAL A 87 1.87 2.11 6.21
C VAL A 87 0.60 2.35 5.39
N LEU A 88 0.43 3.53 4.79
CA LEU A 88 -0.71 3.86 3.93
C LEU A 88 -0.72 3.02 2.65
N ALA A 89 0.42 2.87 1.98
CA ALA A 89 0.50 2.08 0.76
C ALA A 89 0.34 0.59 1.03
N ALA A 90 0.86 0.10 2.17
CA ALA A 90 0.67 -1.28 2.61
C ALA A 90 -0.81 -1.60 2.84
N SER A 91 -1.55 -0.77 3.58
CA SER A 91 -2.98 -1.01 3.82
C SER A 91 -3.78 -1.03 2.51
N CYS A 92 -3.49 -0.12 1.58
CA CYS A 92 -4.13 -0.09 0.25
C CYS A 92 -3.80 -1.33 -0.59
N GLY A 93 -2.52 -1.71 -0.63
CA GLY A 93 -2.03 -2.86 -1.40
C GLY A 93 -2.59 -4.19 -0.88
N ILE A 94 -2.51 -4.40 0.44
CA ILE A 94 -3.05 -5.58 1.13
C ILE A 94 -4.55 -5.69 0.87
N THR A 95 -5.29 -4.59 1.08
CA THR A 95 -6.74 -4.58 0.91
C THR A 95 -7.14 -4.98 -0.51
N THR A 96 -6.48 -4.39 -1.50
CA THR A 96 -6.76 -4.66 -2.91
C THR A 96 -6.34 -6.08 -3.33
N SER A 97 -5.21 -6.58 -2.84
CA SER A 97 -4.78 -7.95 -3.10
C SER A 97 -5.74 -8.98 -2.51
N ILE A 98 -6.23 -8.78 -1.29
CA ILE A 98 -7.21 -9.67 -0.67
C ILE A 98 -8.54 -9.63 -1.44
N ALA A 99 -9.02 -8.44 -1.80
CA ALA A 99 -10.28 -8.27 -2.51
C ALA A 99 -10.28 -8.96 -3.88
N THR A 100 -9.16 -8.94 -4.58
CA THR A 100 -9.05 -9.40 -5.98
C THR A 100 -8.38 -10.76 -6.16
N GLY A 101 -7.65 -11.24 -5.14
CA GLY A 101 -6.77 -12.39 -5.26
C GLY A 101 -5.65 -12.19 -6.28
N ASN A 102 -5.21 -10.95 -6.51
CA ASN A 102 -4.19 -10.60 -7.49
C ASN A 102 -3.11 -9.69 -6.88
N SER A 103 -1.86 -10.16 -6.88
CA SER A 103 -0.72 -9.43 -6.32
C SER A 103 -0.41 -8.13 -7.08
N ASN A 104 -0.48 -8.14 -8.41
CA ASN A 104 -0.21 -6.96 -9.23
C ASN A 104 -1.30 -5.89 -9.11
N ALA A 105 -2.55 -6.28 -8.84
CA ALA A 105 -3.60 -5.32 -8.47
C ALA A 105 -3.27 -4.62 -7.14
N GLY A 106 -2.77 -5.38 -6.16
CA GLY A 106 -2.26 -4.80 -4.90
C GLY A 106 -1.06 -3.88 -5.11
N LEU A 107 -0.10 -4.25 -5.98
CA LEU A 107 1.01 -3.36 -6.33
C LEU A 107 0.52 -2.05 -6.98
N ASN A 108 -0.48 -2.12 -7.86
CA ASN A 108 -1.08 -0.91 -8.42
C ASN A 108 -1.75 -0.04 -7.34
N ALA A 109 -2.41 -0.64 -6.36
CA ALA A 109 -2.98 0.10 -5.23
C ALA A 109 -1.92 0.73 -4.34
N TRP A 110 -0.81 0.03 -4.08
CA TRP A 110 0.36 0.59 -3.38
C TRP A 110 0.87 1.85 -4.09
N TYR A 111 1.12 1.77 -5.40
CA TYR A 111 1.66 2.91 -6.16
C TYR A 111 0.67 4.06 -6.27
N LEU A 112 -0.63 3.77 -6.41
CA LEU A 112 -1.66 4.81 -6.39
C LEU A 112 -1.71 5.53 -5.04
N SER A 113 -1.63 4.80 -3.92
CA SER A 113 -1.55 5.40 -2.58
C SER A 113 -0.37 6.35 -2.45
N MET A 114 0.81 5.97 -2.94
CA MET A 114 2.00 6.83 -2.91
C MET A 114 1.79 8.15 -3.68
N LEU A 115 1.15 8.09 -4.85
CA LEU A 115 0.85 9.29 -5.63
C LEU A 115 -0.17 10.20 -4.92
N MET A 116 -1.24 9.63 -4.38
CA MET A 116 -2.26 10.39 -3.64
C MET A 116 -1.71 11.03 -2.37
N HIS A 117 -0.90 10.30 -1.60
CA HIS A 117 -0.22 10.82 -0.40
C HIS A 117 0.67 12.01 -0.76
N LYS A 118 1.50 11.87 -1.81
CA LYS A 118 2.39 12.94 -2.27
C LYS A 118 1.64 14.22 -2.58
N GLU A 119 0.52 14.12 -3.31
CA GLU A 119 -0.31 15.28 -3.64
C GLU A 119 -1.06 15.83 -2.42
N GLY A 120 -1.59 14.96 -1.55
CA GLY A 120 -2.39 15.39 -0.40
C GLY A 120 -1.59 16.13 0.67
N TRP A 121 -0.35 15.73 0.95
CA TRP A 121 0.49 16.38 1.97
C TRP A 121 1.67 17.19 1.42
N SER A 122 1.84 17.25 0.09
CA SER A 122 2.98 17.90 -0.57
C SER A 122 4.34 17.35 -0.08
N ARG A 123 4.33 16.11 0.41
CA ARG A 123 5.49 15.37 0.92
C ARG A 123 5.17 13.88 0.87
N LEU A 124 6.21 13.05 0.85
CA LEU A 124 6.07 11.59 0.88
C LEU A 124 7.11 10.98 1.83
N GLY A 125 8.24 10.51 1.30
CA GLY A 125 9.31 9.89 2.07
C GLY A 125 10.63 10.67 2.06
N PHE A 126 11.70 9.98 2.44
CA PHE A 126 13.07 10.50 2.33
C PHE A 126 13.51 10.69 0.88
N PHE A 127 14.69 11.29 0.67
CA PHE A 127 15.26 11.49 -0.65
C PHE A 127 15.53 10.16 -1.39
N GLY A 128 14.79 9.91 -2.48
CA GLY A 128 14.90 8.67 -3.25
C GLY A 128 14.00 7.54 -2.75
N TYR A 129 13.17 7.79 -1.71
CA TYR A 129 12.16 6.83 -1.24
C TYR A 129 11.25 6.39 -2.38
N ASP A 130 10.79 7.34 -3.20
CA ASP A 130 9.82 7.09 -4.27
C ASP A 130 10.44 6.69 -5.61
N LEU A 131 11.72 6.28 -5.66
CA LEU A 131 12.33 5.77 -6.90
C LEU A 131 11.50 4.64 -7.49
N GLN A 132 11.14 3.66 -6.66
CA GLN A 132 10.33 2.54 -7.09
C GLN A 132 8.89 2.95 -7.36
N ASP A 133 8.36 3.89 -6.58
CA ASP A 133 6.95 4.26 -6.65
C ASP A 133 6.64 5.11 -7.89
N GLN A 134 7.57 5.96 -8.34
CA GLN A 134 7.45 6.68 -9.61
C GLN A 134 7.56 5.75 -10.83
N CYS A 135 8.35 4.67 -10.74
CA CYS A 135 8.42 3.65 -11.78
C CYS A 135 7.27 2.63 -11.69
N GLY A 136 6.61 2.54 -10.54
CA GLY A 136 5.76 1.42 -10.15
C GLY A 136 4.57 1.21 -11.07
N SER A 137 3.80 2.26 -11.34
CA SER A 137 2.60 2.20 -12.19
C SER A 137 2.90 1.74 -13.62
N ALA A 138 4.09 2.05 -14.15
CA ALA A 138 4.51 1.61 -15.49
C ALA A 138 5.02 0.17 -15.50
N ASN A 139 5.56 -0.31 -14.39
CA ASN A 139 6.23 -1.62 -14.30
C ASN A 139 5.35 -2.72 -13.69
N SER A 140 4.25 -2.40 -13.02
CA SER A 140 3.36 -3.38 -12.38
C SER A 140 2.79 -4.43 -13.35
N LEU A 141 2.45 -4.01 -14.57
CA LEU A 141 1.88 -4.86 -15.63
C LEU A 141 2.76 -4.90 -16.90
N SER A 142 4.01 -4.44 -16.80
CA SER A 142 4.95 -4.54 -17.92
C SER A 142 5.22 -6.01 -18.26
N MET A 143 5.60 -6.27 -19.52
CA MET A 143 6.07 -7.57 -19.99
C MET A 143 7.52 -7.50 -20.48
N GLU A 144 8.20 -6.38 -20.20
CA GLU A 144 9.60 -6.20 -20.56
C GLU A 144 10.53 -6.98 -19.63
N PRO A 145 11.68 -7.47 -20.13
CA PRO A 145 12.49 -8.48 -19.44
C PRO A 145 12.99 -8.07 -18.04
N ASP A 146 13.24 -6.79 -17.80
CA ASP A 146 13.74 -6.26 -16.51
C ASP A 146 12.69 -5.42 -15.75
N ARG A 147 11.44 -5.38 -16.25
CA ARG A 147 10.33 -4.62 -15.63
C ARG A 147 9.11 -5.48 -15.29
N GLY A 148 8.83 -6.49 -16.11
CA GLY A 148 7.63 -7.30 -16.01
C GLY A 148 7.82 -8.50 -15.11
N LEU A 149 7.16 -8.50 -13.94
CA LEU A 149 7.15 -9.66 -13.06
C LEU A 149 5.90 -9.68 -12.17
N ILE A 150 5.34 -10.86 -11.94
CA ILE A 150 4.24 -11.04 -10.96
C ILE A 150 4.75 -10.78 -9.55
N GLY A 151 3.93 -10.18 -8.69
CA GLY A 151 4.34 -9.73 -7.35
C GLY A 151 5.03 -10.81 -6.52
N GLU A 152 4.58 -12.06 -6.60
CA GLU A 152 5.12 -13.21 -5.88
C GLU A 152 6.55 -13.59 -6.29
N LEU A 153 6.98 -13.24 -7.50
CA LEU A 153 8.33 -13.52 -8.01
C LEU A 153 9.26 -12.30 -7.91
N ARG A 154 8.74 -11.13 -7.53
CA ARG A 154 9.57 -9.98 -7.22
C ARG A 154 10.32 -10.21 -5.91
N GLY A 155 11.31 -9.36 -5.65
CA GLY A 155 12.06 -9.40 -4.41
C GLY A 155 13.11 -8.31 -4.36
N PRO A 156 14.00 -8.35 -3.35
CA PRO A 156 15.01 -7.31 -3.15
C PRO A 156 16.04 -7.16 -4.28
N ASN A 157 16.05 -8.03 -5.29
CA ASN A 157 16.90 -7.93 -6.48
C ASN A 157 16.11 -7.55 -7.75
N TYR A 158 14.81 -7.31 -7.66
CA TYR A 158 14.05 -6.69 -8.74
C TYR A 158 14.57 -5.25 -8.94
N PRO A 159 14.87 -4.77 -10.16
CA PRO A 159 15.73 -3.59 -10.36
C PRO A 159 15.29 -2.32 -9.61
N ASN A 160 14.00 -2.05 -9.52
CA ASN A 160 13.52 -0.86 -8.79
C ASN A 160 13.49 -1.05 -7.27
N TYR A 161 13.57 -2.28 -6.73
CA TYR A 161 13.46 -2.60 -5.29
C TYR A 161 14.82 -2.85 -4.63
N ALA A 162 15.91 -2.63 -5.35
CA ALA A 162 17.25 -3.01 -4.92
C ALA A 162 17.90 -2.03 -3.92
N MET A 163 17.19 -0.96 -3.53
CA MET A 163 17.65 0.14 -2.67
C MET A 163 16.51 0.62 -1.78
#